data_AF-A0A8H6RB20-F1
#
_entry.id   AF-A0A8H6RB20-F1
#
_cell.length_a   1.000
_cell.length_b   1.000
_cell.length_c   1.000
_cell.angle_alpha   90.00
_cell.angle_beta   90.00
_cell.angle_gamma   90.00
#
_symmetry.space_group_name_H-M   'P 1'
#
loop_
_entity.id
_entity.type
_entity.pdbx_description
1 polymer ?
#
loop_
_entity_poly.entity_id
_entity_poly.type
_entity_poly.pdbx_seq_one_letter_code
_entity_poly.pdbx_strand_id
1 'polypeptide(L)'
;MTHNKIRSSSDLQVLAERSQNSKRCASTIGSMKQKRHSLRKRSASNFNTTYEIHTQAPTYDFLKNDTCVLFPEAVKGPYWYPPSQLLTRDMAQDQVGVPLELDIGVIDVSTCEPLDNALISLWHCNATGSYSSFTGRDPNTAFRTLLKQQGVNETEVEEFEDFTWLATDKTTWCRGLWPTDVHGATSFESIFPGFYVGRTIHIHVEVHTNWTVTANGTIDHSKIVETGQIYFDEDVTEKIMGLEPYASHVEIERVTNDEDNIFQSDMVDCEYLDLG
;
A
#
# COMPACT_ATOMS: atom_id res chain seq x y z
N MET A 1 -3.76 -29.61 -22.35
CA MET A 1 -4.73 -29.51 -23.47
C MET A 1 -5.93 -28.69 -22.98
N THR A 2 -6.32 -27.69 -23.78
CA THR A 2 -7.59 -26.92 -23.79
C THR A 2 -7.98 -26.15 -22.52
N HIS A 3 -7.68 -24.85 -22.44
CA HIS A 3 -8.44 -23.68 -22.96
C HIS A 3 -9.71 -23.31 -22.17
N ASN A 4 -9.66 -22.13 -21.53
CA ASN A 4 -10.73 -21.13 -21.43
C ASN A 4 -10.17 -19.92 -20.66
N LYS A 5 -10.38 -18.66 -21.02
CA LYS A 5 -11.14 -18.04 -22.10
C LYS A 5 -10.67 -16.57 -22.16
N ILE A 6 -10.56 -16.04 -23.37
CA ILE A 6 -10.27 -14.65 -23.72
C ILE A 6 -10.93 -13.68 -22.70
N ARG A 7 -10.13 -12.97 -21.88
CA ARG A 7 -10.60 -11.76 -21.16
C ARG A 7 -11.01 -10.77 -22.25
N SER A 8 -12.26 -10.34 -22.21
CA SER A 8 -12.96 -9.77 -23.35
C SER A 8 -12.30 -8.46 -23.82
N SER A 9 -12.36 -8.15 -25.11
CA SER A 9 -11.98 -6.84 -25.67
C SER A 9 -12.68 -5.67 -24.96
N SER A 10 -13.82 -5.90 -24.30
CA SER A 10 -14.54 -4.91 -23.51
C SER A 10 -13.82 -4.54 -22.21
N ASP A 11 -13.12 -5.46 -21.54
CA ASP A 11 -12.41 -5.15 -20.28
C ASP A 11 -11.19 -4.25 -20.54
N LEU A 12 -10.51 -4.46 -21.67
CA LEU A 12 -9.42 -3.61 -22.16
C LEU A 12 -9.91 -2.22 -22.60
N GLN A 13 -11.08 -2.15 -23.24
CA GLN A 13 -11.71 -0.86 -23.56
C GLN A 13 -12.13 -0.10 -22.31
N VAL A 14 -12.68 -0.79 -21.30
CA VAL A 14 -13.06 -0.17 -20.01
C VAL A 14 -11.83 0.36 -19.26
N LEU A 15 -10.71 -0.37 -19.25
CA LEU A 15 -9.46 0.09 -18.63
C LEU A 15 -8.84 1.28 -19.39
N ALA A 16 -8.84 1.23 -20.73
CA ALA A 16 -8.36 2.34 -21.56
C ALA A 16 -9.24 3.59 -21.41
N GLU A 17 -10.56 3.42 -21.35
CA GLU A 17 -11.54 4.50 -21.13
C GLU A 17 -11.41 5.09 -19.72
N ARG A 18 -11.25 4.25 -18.69
CA ARG A 18 -10.96 4.69 -17.31
C ARG A 18 -9.64 5.44 -17.23
N SER A 19 -8.58 4.98 -17.89
CA SER A 19 -7.28 5.67 -17.95
C SER A 19 -7.40 7.04 -18.63
N GLN A 20 -8.09 7.13 -19.77
CA GLN A 20 -8.31 8.40 -20.46
C GLN A 20 -9.18 9.36 -19.64
N ASN A 21 -10.20 8.85 -18.94
CA ASN A 21 -11.04 9.64 -18.05
C ASN A 21 -10.27 10.12 -16.81
N SER A 22 -9.43 9.27 -16.22
CA SER A 22 -8.53 9.65 -15.12
C SER A 22 -7.55 10.74 -15.54
N LYS A 23 -6.95 10.67 -16.75
CA LYS A 23 -6.08 11.73 -17.29
C LYS A 23 -6.80 13.07 -17.45
N ARG A 24 -8.04 13.05 -17.95
CA ARG A 24 -8.87 14.25 -18.16
C ARG A 24 -9.34 14.87 -16.84
N CYS A 25 -9.55 14.03 -15.83
CA CYS A 25 -10.07 14.47 -14.54
C CYS A 25 -8.98 14.66 -13.47
N ALA A 26 -7.72 14.27 -13.70
CA ALA A 26 -6.65 14.30 -12.70
C ALA A 26 -6.46 15.67 -12.02
N SER A 27 -6.43 16.76 -12.79
CA SER A 27 -6.28 18.12 -12.25
C SER A 27 -7.52 18.60 -11.50
N THR A 28 -8.70 18.15 -11.93
CA THR A 28 -9.99 18.50 -11.32
C THR A 28 -10.23 17.69 -10.05
N ILE A 29 -9.90 16.39 -10.05
CA ILE A 29 -9.94 15.51 -8.88
C ILE A 29 -8.89 15.95 -7.87
N GLY A 30 -7.66 16.24 -8.30
CA GLY A 30 -6.61 16.79 -7.44
C GLY A 30 -7.04 18.10 -6.77
N SER A 31 -7.62 19.05 -7.52
CA SER A 31 -8.13 20.30 -6.94
C SER A 31 -9.38 20.11 -6.06
N MET A 32 -10.26 19.17 -6.38
CA MET A 32 -11.42 18.81 -5.54
C MET A 32 -10.99 18.10 -4.24
N LYS A 33 -9.99 17.21 -4.30
CA LYS A 33 -9.39 16.54 -3.14
C LYS A 33 -8.63 17.53 -2.25
N GLN A 34 -7.85 18.44 -2.83
CA GLN A 34 -7.20 19.55 -2.11
C GLN A 34 -8.22 20.49 -1.45
N LYS A 35 -9.33 20.80 -2.13
CA LYS A 35 -10.43 21.59 -1.56
C LYS A 35 -11.11 20.86 -0.40
N ARG A 36 -11.41 19.57 -0.54
CA ARG A 36 -11.96 18.72 0.55
C ARG A 36 -11.00 18.61 1.74
N HIS A 37 -9.71 18.45 1.49
CA HIS A 37 -8.66 18.45 2.51
C HIS A 37 -8.57 19.81 3.25
N SER A 38 -8.66 20.92 2.52
CA SER A 38 -8.67 22.28 3.12
C SER A 38 -9.92 22.56 3.97
N LEU A 39 -11.07 21.97 3.59
CA LEU A 39 -12.32 22.08 4.34
C LEU A 39 -12.28 21.26 5.63
N ARG A 40 -11.68 20.06 5.61
CA ARG A 40 -11.41 19.25 6.81
C ARG A 40 -10.50 19.98 7.81
N LYS A 41 -9.48 20.69 7.31
CA LYS A 41 -8.55 21.46 8.14
C LYS A 41 -9.18 22.69 8.83
N ARG A 42 -10.34 23.17 8.35
CA ARG A 42 -11.06 24.32 8.91
C ARG A 42 -12.06 23.96 10.02
N SER A 43 -12.34 22.67 10.25
CA SER A 43 -13.35 22.23 11.22
C SER A 43 -12.79 21.79 12.57
N ALA A 44 -11.51 22.06 12.86
CA ALA A 44 -10.88 21.70 14.12
C ALA A 44 -10.95 22.87 15.12
N SER A 45 -11.99 22.92 15.95
CA SER A 45 -11.86 23.48 17.30
C SER A 45 -12.86 22.90 18.31
N ASN A 46 -12.29 22.67 19.50
CA ASN A 46 -12.84 22.31 20.82
C ASN A 46 -13.24 20.85 21.08
N PHE A 47 -12.39 20.22 21.91
CA PHE A 47 -12.36 18.82 22.32
C PHE A 47 -13.34 18.49 23.45
N ASN A 48 -14.03 17.36 23.29
CA ASN A 48 -14.17 16.32 24.33
C ASN A 48 -14.44 15.00 23.59
N THR A 49 -13.56 14.01 23.76
CA THR A 49 -13.44 12.86 22.84
C THR A 49 -14.54 11.83 23.06
N THR A 50 -15.40 11.65 22.04
CA THR A 50 -16.29 10.50 21.81
C THR A 50 -16.37 10.33 20.29
N TYR A 51 -15.39 9.67 19.66
CA TYR A 51 -15.42 9.48 18.21
C TYR A 51 -16.01 8.11 17.88
N GLU A 52 -17.24 8.08 17.37
CA GLU A 52 -17.70 6.96 16.54
C GLU A 52 -17.12 7.16 15.14
N ILE A 53 -16.24 6.24 14.72
CA ILE A 53 -15.72 6.23 13.35
C ILE A 53 -16.81 5.64 12.46
N HIS A 54 -17.58 6.50 11.78
CA HIS A 54 -18.46 6.05 10.71
C HIS A 54 -17.61 5.70 9.48
N THR A 55 -17.33 4.42 9.29
CA THR A 55 -16.73 3.90 8.06
C THR A 55 -17.73 4.09 6.91
N GLN A 56 -17.25 4.48 5.72
CA GLN A 56 -18.03 4.15 4.52
C GLN A 56 -17.84 2.66 4.30
N ALA A 57 -18.95 1.93 4.09
CA ALA A 57 -18.89 0.49 3.87
C ALA A 57 -17.88 0.17 2.76
N PRO A 58 -17.08 -0.89 2.91
CA PRO A 58 -16.31 -1.43 1.80
C PRO A 58 -17.22 -1.72 0.60
N THR A 59 -16.66 -1.78 -0.61
CA THR A 59 -17.47 -2.08 -1.81
C THR A 59 -18.18 -3.44 -1.69
N TYR A 60 -17.67 -4.33 -0.85
CA TYR A 60 -18.31 -5.57 -0.44
C TYR A 60 -18.49 -5.64 1.07
N ASP A 61 -19.72 -5.82 1.53
CA ASP A 61 -20.07 -5.94 2.95
C ASP A 61 -19.67 -7.31 3.57
N PHE A 62 -18.96 -8.15 2.82
CA PHE A 62 -18.53 -9.49 3.24
C PHE A 62 -17.19 -9.86 2.61
N LEU A 63 -16.43 -10.71 3.30
CA LEU A 63 -15.15 -11.23 2.80
C LEU A 63 -15.39 -12.16 1.61
N LYS A 64 -14.85 -11.80 0.45
CA LYS A 64 -14.99 -12.59 -0.78
C LYS A 64 -14.22 -13.91 -0.76
N ASN A 65 -13.17 -13.98 0.05
CA ASN A 65 -12.38 -15.19 0.28
C ASN A 65 -12.33 -15.41 1.80
N ASP A 66 -12.90 -16.52 2.25
CA ASP A 66 -13.03 -16.93 3.65
C ASP A 66 -12.01 -18.03 4.02
N THR A 67 -10.99 -18.22 3.17
CA THR A 67 -9.91 -19.15 3.44
C THR A 67 -9.13 -18.68 4.67
N CYS A 68 -9.27 -19.43 5.77
CA CYS A 68 -8.60 -19.18 7.05
C CYS A 68 -7.20 -19.80 7.05
N VAL A 69 -6.26 -19.16 6.35
CA VAL A 69 -4.84 -19.53 6.34
C VAL A 69 -4.00 -18.33 6.72
N LEU A 70 -2.84 -18.59 7.33
CA LEU A 70 -1.92 -17.52 7.71
C LEU A 70 -1.43 -16.80 6.45
N PHE A 71 -1.51 -15.48 6.48
CA PHE A 71 -0.88 -14.64 5.46
C PHE A 71 0.63 -14.72 5.65
N PRO A 72 1.44 -14.85 4.57
CA PRO A 72 2.88 -14.98 4.74
C PRO A 72 3.50 -13.72 5.34
N GLU A 73 4.36 -13.92 6.35
CA GLU A 73 5.10 -12.83 6.97
C GLU A 73 6.19 -12.35 6.00
N ALA A 74 6.24 -11.06 5.75
CA ALA A 74 7.18 -10.43 4.84
C ALA A 74 8.01 -9.37 5.58
N VAL A 75 9.11 -8.95 4.93
CA VAL A 75 9.92 -7.85 5.47
C VAL A 75 9.19 -6.51 5.39
N LYS A 76 9.32 -5.70 6.44
CA LYS A 76 8.85 -4.32 6.50
C LYS A 76 9.50 -3.43 5.43
N GLY A 77 10.75 -3.72 5.08
CA GLY A 77 11.52 -2.92 4.13
C GLY A 77 11.87 -1.52 4.65
N PRO A 78 12.71 -0.77 3.91
CA PRO A 78 13.40 0.39 4.46
C PRO A 78 12.62 1.71 4.40
N TYR A 79 11.49 1.73 3.70
CA TYR A 79 10.73 2.96 3.44
C TYR A 79 9.49 3.12 4.32
N TRP A 80 9.51 2.56 5.52
CA TRP A 80 8.50 2.85 6.54
C TRP A 80 8.80 4.20 7.24
N TYR A 81 7.76 4.96 7.61
CA TYR A 81 7.93 6.26 8.27
C TYR A 81 6.81 6.61 9.27
N PRO A 82 7.10 6.73 10.59
CA PRO A 82 6.09 6.87 11.64
C PRO A 82 5.28 8.19 11.61
N PRO A 83 5.82 9.37 11.23
CA PRO A 83 5.01 10.59 11.13
C PRO A 83 3.85 10.56 10.12
N SER A 84 3.67 9.47 9.37
CA SER A 84 2.56 9.25 8.43
C SER A 84 1.26 8.76 9.09
N GLN A 85 1.18 8.74 10.42
CA GLN A 85 0.11 8.16 11.25
C GLN A 85 -1.18 9.00 11.37
N LEU A 86 -1.73 9.53 10.27
CA LEU A 86 -3.10 10.04 10.29
C LEU A 86 -4.05 8.97 9.76
N LEU A 87 -5.21 8.81 10.40
CA LEU A 87 -6.25 7.91 9.88
C LEU A 87 -6.74 8.43 8.52
N THR A 88 -6.44 7.68 7.48
CA THR A 88 -6.90 7.95 6.13
C THR A 88 -6.99 6.66 5.33
N ARG A 89 -8.10 6.56 4.59
CA ARG A 89 -8.29 5.58 3.52
C ARG A 89 -8.01 6.13 2.13
N ASP A 90 -8.00 7.45 1.95
CA ASP A 90 -7.55 8.09 0.70
C ASP A 90 -6.05 8.35 0.81
N MET A 91 -5.27 7.43 0.24
CA MET A 91 -3.82 7.39 0.31
C MET A 91 -3.17 8.18 -0.82
N ALA A 92 -3.81 8.25 -2.00
CA ALA A 92 -3.21 8.83 -3.20
C ALA A 92 -2.77 10.29 -3.02
N GLN A 93 -3.55 11.06 -2.24
CA GLN A 93 -3.40 12.51 -2.11
C GLN A 93 -3.33 13.21 -3.49
N ASP A 94 -2.15 13.68 -3.90
CA ASP A 94 -1.88 14.39 -5.14
C ASP A 94 -1.15 13.56 -6.21
N GLN A 95 -0.87 12.27 -5.93
CA GLN A 95 -0.13 11.42 -6.84
C GLN A 95 -0.95 11.07 -8.08
N VAL A 96 -0.29 11.05 -9.23
CA VAL A 96 -0.87 10.72 -10.52
C VAL A 96 -0.59 9.25 -10.84
N GLY A 97 -1.63 8.52 -11.23
CA GLY A 97 -1.54 7.10 -11.59
C GLY A 97 -2.90 6.54 -11.96
N VAL A 98 -2.93 5.23 -12.22
CA VAL A 98 -4.18 4.49 -12.42
C VAL A 98 -4.86 4.36 -11.05
N PRO A 99 -6.12 4.78 -10.85
CA PRO A 99 -6.80 4.64 -9.58
C PRO A 99 -6.88 3.17 -9.14
N LEU A 100 -6.59 2.93 -7.87
CA LEU A 100 -6.66 1.63 -7.21
C LEU A 100 -7.63 1.72 -6.03
N GLU A 101 -8.57 0.79 -5.97
CA GLU A 101 -9.42 0.55 -4.80
C GLU A 101 -9.07 -0.83 -4.26
N LEU A 102 -8.76 -0.88 -2.96
CA LEU A 102 -8.27 -2.07 -2.30
C LEU A 102 -9.18 -2.37 -1.10
N ASP A 103 -10.00 -3.39 -1.24
CA ASP A 103 -10.76 -3.95 -0.13
C ASP A 103 -9.90 -5.02 0.57
N ILE A 104 -9.75 -4.90 1.90
CA ILE A 104 -8.95 -5.80 2.72
C ILE A 104 -9.86 -6.45 3.75
N GLY A 105 -9.77 -7.77 3.83
CA GLY A 105 -10.37 -8.59 4.87
C GLY A 105 -9.31 -9.10 5.83
N VAL A 106 -9.61 -9.07 7.13
CA VAL A 106 -8.75 -9.65 8.16
C VAL A 106 -9.55 -10.64 8.98
N ILE A 107 -9.01 -11.86 9.08
CA ILE A 107 -9.56 -12.98 9.84
C ILE A 107 -8.52 -13.36 10.88
N ASP A 108 -8.94 -13.59 12.13
CA ASP A 108 -8.08 -14.17 13.16
C ASP A 108 -7.93 -15.67 12.89
N VAL A 109 -6.73 -16.12 12.53
CA VAL A 109 -6.48 -17.53 12.14
C VAL A 109 -6.73 -18.53 13.27
N SER A 110 -6.68 -18.07 14.53
CA SER A 110 -6.89 -18.94 15.70
C SER A 110 -8.37 -19.21 15.97
N THR A 111 -9.25 -18.30 15.54
CA THR A 111 -10.71 -18.41 15.74
C THR A 111 -11.47 -18.59 14.43
N CYS A 112 -10.85 -18.25 13.30
CA CYS A 112 -11.45 -18.10 11.98
C CYS A 112 -12.63 -17.14 11.93
N GLU A 113 -12.68 -16.17 12.85
CA GLU A 113 -13.67 -15.10 12.86
C GLU A 113 -13.09 -13.80 12.28
N PRO A 114 -13.92 -12.92 11.69
CA PRO A 114 -13.46 -11.62 11.24
C PRO A 114 -12.88 -10.79 12.40
N LEU A 115 -11.74 -10.14 12.15
CA LEU A 115 -11.05 -9.37 13.17
C LEU A 115 -11.51 -7.91 13.12
N ASP A 116 -12.47 -7.58 13.98
CA ASP A 116 -12.96 -6.21 14.17
C ASP A 116 -11.89 -5.29 14.76
N ASN A 117 -11.91 -4.02 14.37
CA ASN A 117 -11.08 -2.94 14.89
C ASN A 117 -9.56 -3.20 14.79
N ALA A 118 -9.12 -4.01 13.83
CA ALA A 118 -7.71 -4.14 13.46
C ALA A 118 -7.29 -2.95 12.60
N LEU A 119 -6.27 -2.22 13.02
CA LEU A 119 -5.71 -1.10 12.26
C LEU A 119 -4.83 -1.64 11.13
N ILE A 120 -5.19 -1.31 9.89
CA ILE A 120 -4.41 -1.67 8.71
C ILE A 120 -3.56 -0.46 8.30
N SER A 121 -2.25 -0.65 8.28
CA SER A 121 -1.27 0.34 7.83
C SER A 121 -0.74 -0.09 6.46
N LEU A 122 -0.93 0.74 5.44
CA LEU A 122 -0.46 0.48 4.08
C LEU A 122 0.52 1.55 3.63
N TRP A 123 1.56 1.14 2.89
CA TRP A 123 2.41 2.07 2.17
C TRP A 123 2.97 1.47 0.88
N HIS A 124 3.11 2.30 -0.14
CA HIS A 124 3.72 1.91 -1.41
C HIS A 124 4.38 3.11 -2.11
N CYS A 125 5.19 2.82 -3.13
CA CYS A 125 5.75 3.86 -3.98
C CYS A 125 4.70 4.47 -4.92
N ASN A 126 4.93 5.69 -5.40
CA ASN A 126 4.11 6.26 -6.47
C ASN A 126 4.42 5.59 -7.82
N ALA A 127 3.80 6.10 -8.89
CA ALA A 127 3.94 5.54 -10.23
C ALA A 127 5.36 5.59 -10.82
N THR A 128 6.29 6.35 -10.22
CA THR A 128 7.71 6.46 -10.65
C THR A 128 8.66 5.75 -9.68
N GLY A 129 8.15 4.92 -8.78
CA GLY A 129 8.97 4.18 -7.81
C GLY A 129 9.41 4.97 -6.57
N SER A 130 9.09 6.26 -6.48
CA SER A 130 9.47 7.07 -5.31
C SER A 130 8.57 6.79 -4.10
N TYR A 131 9.14 6.82 -2.89
CA TYR A 131 8.38 6.75 -1.64
C TYR A 131 8.24 8.14 -0.99
N SER A 132 7.05 8.43 -0.47
CA SER A 132 6.84 9.61 0.38
C SER A 132 7.70 9.53 1.63
N SER A 133 8.03 10.68 2.23
CA SER A 133 9.05 10.85 3.28
C SER A 133 10.49 10.67 2.81
N PHE A 134 10.73 10.01 1.67
CA PHE A 134 12.05 9.71 1.11
C PHE A 134 12.25 10.30 -0.31
N THR A 135 11.56 11.39 -0.64
CA THR A 135 11.54 11.94 -2.02
C THR A 135 12.90 12.47 -2.51
N GLY A 136 13.85 12.73 -1.60
CA GLY A 136 15.23 13.08 -1.92
C GLY A 136 16.12 11.86 -2.16
N ARG A 137 15.56 10.65 -2.17
CA ARG A 137 16.25 9.39 -2.47
C ARG A 137 15.86 8.95 -3.88
N ASP A 138 16.86 8.66 -4.69
CA ASP A 138 16.64 8.15 -6.04
C ASP A 138 16.11 6.70 -5.97
N PRO A 139 14.88 6.42 -6.45
CA PRO A 139 14.31 5.08 -6.43
C PRO A 139 15.04 4.10 -7.37
N ASN A 140 15.89 4.60 -8.27
CA ASN A 140 16.67 3.78 -9.19
C ASN A 140 18.05 3.43 -8.62
N THR A 141 18.41 3.96 -7.44
CA THR A 141 19.64 3.60 -6.73
C THR A 141 19.37 2.47 -5.74
N ALA A 142 20.08 1.35 -5.89
CA ALA A 142 19.91 0.18 -5.01
C ALA A 142 20.12 0.57 -3.53
N PHE A 143 19.29 0.05 -2.64
CA PHE A 143 19.28 0.47 -1.24
C PHE A 143 20.64 0.29 -0.53
N ARG A 144 21.33 -0.82 -0.81
CA ARG A 144 22.70 -1.07 -0.30
C ARG A 144 23.70 -0.01 -0.81
N THR A 145 23.59 0.41 -2.06
CA THR A 145 24.37 1.53 -2.62
C THR A 145 24.03 2.85 -1.94
N LEU A 146 22.75 3.11 -1.66
CA LEU A 146 22.31 4.30 -0.93
C LEU A 146 22.95 4.35 0.46
N LEU A 147 22.96 3.23 1.20
CA LEU A 147 23.58 3.14 2.52
C LEU A 147 25.07 3.44 2.48
N LYS A 148 25.80 2.86 1.51
CA LYS A 148 27.22 3.18 1.27
C LYS A 148 27.46 4.67 1.04
N GLN A 149 26.59 5.33 0.28
CA GLN A 149 26.68 6.78 0.03
C GLN A 149 26.45 7.61 1.31
N GLN A 150 25.71 7.09 2.29
CA GLN A 150 25.54 7.72 3.61
C GLN A 150 26.66 7.35 4.60
N GLY A 151 27.68 6.59 4.16
CA GLY A 151 28.79 6.17 5.01
C GLY A 151 28.48 4.98 5.92
N VAL A 152 27.37 4.28 5.67
CA VAL A 152 26.99 3.06 6.41
C VAL A 152 27.70 1.85 5.83
N ASN A 153 28.30 1.04 6.69
CA ASN A 153 28.98 -0.19 6.30
C ASN A 153 27.95 -1.32 6.13
N GLU A 154 27.91 -1.97 4.96
CA GLU A 154 26.88 -2.98 4.63
C GLU A 154 26.88 -4.20 5.56
N THR A 155 28.01 -4.51 6.20
CA THR A 155 28.13 -5.64 7.15
C THR A 155 27.48 -5.36 8.50
N GLU A 156 27.17 -4.09 8.80
CA GLU A 156 26.57 -3.66 10.07
C GLU A 156 25.04 -3.49 9.94
N VAL A 157 24.52 -3.66 8.73
CA VAL A 157 23.11 -3.41 8.43
C VAL A 157 22.32 -4.70 8.60
N GLU A 158 21.63 -4.81 9.74
CA GLU A 158 20.65 -5.86 9.96
C GLU A 158 19.39 -5.61 9.11
N GLU A 159 18.72 -6.70 8.71
CA GLU A 159 17.56 -6.67 7.82
C GLU A 159 16.33 -5.95 8.42
N PHE A 160 16.34 -5.75 9.74
CA PHE A 160 15.25 -5.16 10.52
C PHE A 160 15.60 -3.79 11.14
N GLU A 161 16.70 -3.15 10.71
CA GLU A 161 17.05 -1.83 11.23
C GLU A 161 16.02 -0.75 10.87
N ASP A 162 15.83 0.19 11.80
CA ASP A 162 15.03 1.39 11.56
C ASP A 162 15.81 2.38 10.68
N PHE A 163 15.40 2.48 9.41
CA PHE A 163 15.97 3.41 8.44
C PHE A 163 15.24 4.76 8.33
N THR A 164 14.37 5.10 9.29
CA THR A 164 13.60 6.36 9.25
C THR A 164 14.50 7.60 9.25
N TRP A 165 15.74 7.49 9.71
CA TRP A 165 16.76 8.54 9.61
C TRP A 165 17.15 8.88 8.17
N LEU A 166 16.87 8.00 7.20
CA LEU A 166 17.05 8.28 5.76
C LEU A 166 15.97 9.20 5.19
N ALA A 167 14.87 9.44 5.92
CA ALA A 167 13.80 10.31 5.46
C ALA A 167 14.34 11.72 5.15
N THR A 168 13.88 12.28 4.04
CA THR A 168 14.33 13.58 3.52
C THR A 168 13.26 14.67 3.61
N ASP A 169 11.99 14.28 3.78
CA ASP A 169 10.88 15.21 3.91
C ASP A 169 9.74 14.64 4.79
N LYS A 170 8.59 15.32 4.78
CA LYS A 170 7.40 14.96 5.57
C LYS A 170 6.18 14.64 4.70
N THR A 171 6.38 14.29 3.43
CA THR A 171 5.28 13.87 2.55
C THR A 171 4.73 12.52 3.03
N THR A 172 3.43 12.31 2.83
CA THR A 172 2.72 11.12 3.32
C THR A 172 1.79 10.49 2.29
N TRP A 173 1.89 10.90 1.02
CA TRP A 173 1.12 10.28 -0.06
C TRP A 173 1.47 8.79 -0.21
N CYS A 174 0.52 8.02 -0.74
CA CYS A 174 0.57 6.56 -0.82
C CYS A 174 0.81 5.86 0.53
N ARG A 175 0.39 6.49 1.64
CA ARG A 175 0.36 5.90 2.99
C ARG A 175 -1.02 6.05 3.60
N GLY A 176 -1.50 5.01 4.26
CA GLY A 176 -2.86 4.95 4.81
C GLY A 176 -2.90 4.15 6.10
N LEU A 177 -3.78 4.57 7.00
CA LEU A 177 -4.09 3.85 8.23
C LEU A 177 -5.61 3.87 8.40
N TRP A 178 -6.23 2.70 8.43
CA TRP A 178 -7.68 2.61 8.64
C TRP A 178 -8.06 1.29 9.34
N PRO A 179 -8.94 1.33 10.35
CA PRO A 179 -9.38 0.12 11.03
C PRO A 179 -10.38 -0.68 10.21
N THR A 180 -10.36 -2.00 10.40
CA THR A 180 -11.45 -2.89 9.98
C THR A 180 -12.73 -2.60 10.74
N ASP A 181 -13.86 -2.91 10.10
CA ASP A 181 -15.18 -2.90 10.73
C ASP A 181 -15.51 -4.25 11.39
N VAL A 182 -16.74 -4.36 11.90
CA VAL A 182 -17.31 -5.56 12.55
C VAL A 182 -17.27 -6.82 11.66
N HIS A 183 -17.15 -6.66 10.34
CA HIS A 183 -16.99 -7.77 9.40
C HIS A 183 -15.53 -8.06 9.07
N GLY A 184 -14.60 -7.50 9.83
CA GLY A 184 -13.16 -7.61 9.59
C GLY A 184 -12.73 -6.94 8.28
N ALA A 185 -13.52 -6.02 7.75
CA ALA A 185 -13.30 -5.46 6.41
C ALA A 185 -12.92 -3.97 6.46
N THR A 186 -12.09 -3.54 5.53
CA THR A 186 -11.74 -2.14 5.30
C THR A 186 -11.49 -1.89 3.81
N SER A 187 -11.50 -0.62 3.39
CA SER A 187 -11.29 -0.23 1.99
C SER A 187 -10.40 1.00 1.90
N PHE A 188 -9.42 0.95 1.00
CA PHE A 188 -8.47 2.02 0.70
C PHE A 188 -8.58 2.47 -0.76
N GLU A 189 -8.42 3.77 -0.97
CA GLU A 189 -8.28 4.40 -2.28
C GLU A 189 -6.85 4.89 -2.47
N SER A 190 -6.20 4.49 -3.56
CA SER A 190 -4.86 4.94 -3.92
C SER A 190 -4.68 5.04 -5.44
N ILE A 191 -3.43 5.12 -5.87
CA ILE A 191 -3.01 4.82 -7.24
C ILE A 191 -2.33 3.45 -7.26
N PHE A 192 -2.33 2.77 -8.41
CA PHE A 192 -1.54 1.56 -8.60
C PHE A 192 -0.05 1.90 -8.42
N PRO A 193 0.72 1.11 -7.63
CA PRO A 193 2.14 1.39 -7.40
C PRO A 193 2.97 1.28 -8.69
N GLY A 194 4.04 2.08 -8.77
CA GLY A 194 5.10 1.86 -9.75
C GLY A 194 6.06 0.77 -9.29
N PHE A 195 7.27 0.78 -9.84
CA PHE A 195 8.36 -0.09 -9.42
C PHE A 195 9.61 0.73 -9.12
N TYR A 196 10.50 0.18 -8.32
CA TYR A 196 11.81 0.76 -8.03
C TYR A 196 12.87 -0.33 -8.19
N VAL A 197 14.14 0.06 -8.18
CA VAL A 197 15.21 -0.86 -8.58
C VAL A 197 15.23 -2.13 -7.72
N GLY A 198 15.32 -3.27 -8.39
CA GLY A 198 15.55 -4.58 -7.77
C GLY A 198 14.34 -5.19 -7.06
N ARG A 199 13.13 -4.62 -7.22
CA ARG A 199 11.90 -5.15 -6.62
C ARG A 199 10.75 -5.20 -7.63
N THR A 200 9.89 -6.22 -7.50
CA THR A 200 8.59 -6.27 -8.18
C THR A 200 7.63 -5.25 -7.59
N ILE A 201 6.49 -5.04 -8.23
CA ILE A 201 5.44 -4.10 -7.78
C ILE A 201 4.72 -4.67 -6.57
N HIS A 202 4.68 -3.91 -5.46
CA HIS A 202 4.05 -4.33 -4.22
C HIS A 202 3.46 -3.17 -3.41
N ILE A 203 2.56 -3.51 -2.48
CA ILE A 203 2.09 -2.64 -1.39
C ILE A 203 2.46 -3.31 -0.08
N HIS A 204 3.15 -2.60 0.80
CA HIS A 204 3.40 -3.12 2.15
C HIS A 204 2.16 -2.99 3.03
N VAL A 205 1.99 -3.95 3.93
CA VAL A 205 0.91 -3.97 4.92
C VAL A 205 1.44 -4.31 6.31
N GLU A 206 0.96 -3.61 7.32
CA GLU A 206 1.07 -4.00 8.72
C GLU A 206 -0.34 -4.05 9.33
N VAL A 207 -0.60 -5.05 10.16
CA VAL A 207 -1.85 -5.20 10.92
C VAL A 207 -1.56 -4.97 12.41
N HIS A 208 -2.36 -4.13 13.05
CA HIS A 208 -2.21 -3.82 14.48
C HIS A 208 -3.51 -4.06 15.25
N THR A 209 -3.42 -4.72 16.41
CA THR A 209 -4.58 -5.03 17.28
C THR A 209 -4.66 -4.17 18.54
N ASN A 210 -3.62 -3.39 18.83
CA ASN A 210 -3.60 -2.47 19.96
C ASN A 210 -3.15 -1.08 19.50
N TRP A 211 -4.14 -0.23 19.23
CA TRP A 211 -3.94 1.12 18.71
C TRP A 211 -4.93 2.11 19.32
N THR A 212 -4.55 3.37 19.37
CA THR A 212 -5.38 4.48 19.89
C THR A 212 -5.15 5.76 19.11
N VAL A 213 -6.16 6.63 19.06
CA VAL A 213 -6.00 8.00 18.57
C VAL A 213 -5.53 8.87 19.73
N THR A 214 -4.35 9.48 19.59
CA THR A 214 -3.81 10.36 20.62
C THR A 214 -4.47 11.74 20.58
N ALA A 215 -4.27 12.55 21.62
CA ALA A 215 -4.89 13.87 21.75
C ALA A 215 -4.55 14.85 20.61
N ASN A 216 -3.43 14.66 19.91
CA ASN A 216 -3.03 15.49 18.79
C ASN A 216 -3.57 14.99 17.42
N GLY A 217 -4.33 13.88 17.41
CA GLY A 217 -4.91 13.27 16.22
C GLY A 217 -4.00 12.28 15.49
N THR A 218 -2.78 12.00 15.97
CA THR A 218 -1.95 10.90 15.46
C THR A 218 -2.37 9.57 16.06
N ILE A 219 -1.90 8.48 15.46
CA ILE A 219 -2.16 7.13 15.93
C ILE A 219 -0.97 6.59 16.70
N ASP A 220 -1.23 6.11 17.91
CA ASP A 220 -0.30 5.30 18.67
C ASP A 220 -0.70 3.83 18.50
N HIS A 221 0.26 2.96 18.16
CA HIS A 221 0.04 1.53 17.97
C HIS A 221 1.24 0.75 18.51
N SER A 222 0.99 -0.28 19.31
CA SER A 222 2.05 -0.96 20.07
C SER A 222 2.25 -2.43 19.73
N LYS A 223 1.25 -3.07 19.10
CA LYS A 223 1.31 -4.48 18.74
C LYS A 223 1.07 -4.65 17.25
N ILE A 224 2.14 -4.97 16.53
CA ILE A 224 2.07 -5.51 15.16
C ILE A 224 1.74 -7.00 15.31
N VAL A 225 0.72 -7.47 14.59
CA VAL A 225 0.34 -8.89 14.56
C VAL A 225 0.65 -9.54 13.23
N GLU A 226 0.89 -8.75 12.18
CA GLU A 226 1.26 -9.22 10.85
C GLU A 226 2.04 -8.13 10.12
N THR A 227 3.07 -8.52 9.37
CA THR A 227 3.79 -7.65 8.41
C THR A 227 3.84 -8.39 7.10
N GLY A 228 3.39 -7.75 6.02
CA GLY A 228 3.18 -8.43 4.75
C GLY A 228 3.44 -7.54 3.54
N GLN A 229 3.39 -8.14 2.37
CA GLN A 229 3.42 -7.44 1.08
C GLN A 229 2.34 -8.01 0.16
N ILE A 230 1.60 -7.11 -0.49
CA ILE A 230 0.57 -7.42 -1.49
C ILE A 230 1.21 -7.26 -2.86
N TYR A 231 1.13 -8.32 -3.65
CA TYR A 231 1.67 -8.40 -5.00
C TYR A 231 0.54 -8.46 -6.04
N PHE A 232 0.87 -8.24 -7.31
CA PHE A 232 -0.11 -8.17 -8.39
C PHE A 232 0.21 -9.18 -9.50
N ASP A 233 -0.84 -9.75 -10.10
CA ASP A 233 -0.71 -10.62 -11.26
C ASP A 233 0.02 -9.91 -12.41
N GLU A 234 0.95 -10.62 -13.05
CA GLU A 234 1.77 -10.08 -14.13
C GLU A 234 0.91 -9.58 -15.30
N ASP A 235 -0.19 -10.27 -15.61
CA ASP A 235 -1.10 -9.86 -16.69
C ASP A 235 -1.81 -8.52 -16.43
N VAL A 236 -1.99 -8.13 -15.16
CA VAL A 236 -2.51 -6.82 -14.76
C VAL A 236 -1.39 -5.80 -14.80
N THR A 237 -0.23 -6.16 -14.24
CA THR A 237 0.96 -5.32 -14.17
C THR A 237 1.43 -4.87 -15.56
N GLU A 238 1.60 -5.78 -16.52
CA GLU A 238 2.02 -5.43 -17.90
C GLU A 238 1.09 -4.39 -18.54
N LYS A 239 -0.22 -4.54 -18.35
CA LYS A 239 -1.21 -3.61 -18.91
C LYS A 239 -1.09 -2.23 -18.28
N ILE A 240 -0.90 -2.15 -16.96
CA ILE A 240 -0.80 -0.86 -16.26
C ILE A 240 0.53 -0.18 -16.56
N MET A 241 1.63 -0.94 -16.62
CA MET A 241 2.95 -0.41 -16.99
C MET A 241 2.97 0.14 -18.43
N GLY A 242 2.08 -0.33 -19.31
CA GLY A 242 1.87 0.25 -20.64
C GLY A 242 1.11 1.59 -20.68
N LEU A 243 0.65 2.10 -19.53
CA LEU A 243 -0.11 3.36 -19.43
C LEU A 243 0.74 4.46 -18.80
N GLU A 244 0.52 5.71 -19.20
CA GLU A 244 1.08 6.85 -18.46
C GLU A 244 0.47 6.99 -17.05
N PRO A 245 1.27 7.40 -16.04
CA PRO A 245 2.68 7.82 -16.17
C PRO A 245 3.71 6.66 -16.12
N TYR A 246 3.28 5.43 -15.88
CA TYR A 246 4.17 4.26 -15.70
C TYR A 246 5.02 3.97 -16.95
N ALA A 247 4.44 4.10 -18.15
CA ALA A 247 5.14 3.88 -19.42
C ALA A 247 6.32 4.83 -19.65
N SER A 248 6.38 5.95 -18.92
CA SER A 248 7.49 6.90 -18.97
C SER A 248 8.65 6.54 -18.02
N HIS A 249 8.46 5.60 -17.08
CA HIS A 249 9.53 5.12 -16.20
C HIS A 249 10.36 4.06 -16.94
N VAL A 250 11.44 4.49 -17.57
CA VAL A 250 12.26 3.67 -18.49
C VAL A 250 13.73 3.62 -18.12
N GLU A 251 14.12 4.31 -17.04
CA GLU A 251 15.50 4.41 -16.55
C GLU A 251 16.03 3.09 -15.98
N ILE A 252 15.13 2.20 -15.57
CA ILE A 252 15.42 0.87 -15.04
C ILE A 252 14.45 -0.16 -15.61
N GLU A 253 14.88 -1.42 -15.67
CA GLU A 253 14.01 -2.54 -15.99
C GLU A 253 13.23 -2.97 -14.75
N ARG A 254 11.95 -3.29 -14.93
CA ARG A 254 11.10 -3.82 -13.87
C ARG A 254 11.43 -5.29 -13.64
N VAL A 255 11.62 -5.64 -12.37
CA VAL A 255 11.72 -7.03 -11.90
C VAL A 255 10.30 -7.62 -11.83
N THR A 256 10.09 -8.80 -12.42
CA THR A 256 8.81 -9.52 -12.33
C THR A 256 8.69 -10.28 -11.01
N ASN A 257 7.49 -10.78 -10.68
CA ASN A 257 7.30 -11.54 -9.44
C ASN A 257 8.22 -12.77 -9.36
N ASP A 258 8.39 -13.50 -10.46
CA ASP A 258 9.24 -14.69 -10.52
C ASP A 258 10.74 -14.39 -10.45
N GLU A 259 11.15 -13.13 -10.61
CA GLU A 259 12.53 -12.66 -10.48
C GLU A 259 12.82 -11.98 -9.12
N ASP A 260 11.79 -11.64 -8.34
CA ASP A 260 11.93 -10.97 -7.05
C ASP A 260 12.15 -11.99 -5.92
N ASN A 261 13.33 -11.94 -5.30
CA ASN A 261 13.70 -12.87 -4.22
C ASN A 261 12.86 -12.70 -2.94
N ILE A 262 12.30 -11.51 -2.68
CA ILE A 262 11.43 -11.28 -1.53
C ILE A 262 10.06 -11.89 -1.82
N PHE A 263 9.51 -11.68 -3.02
CA PHE A 263 8.29 -12.36 -3.45
C PHE A 263 8.43 -13.88 -3.34
N GLN A 264 9.54 -14.45 -3.82
CA GLN A 264 9.79 -15.88 -3.70
C GLN A 264 9.86 -16.32 -2.24
N SER A 265 10.55 -15.58 -1.36
CA SER A 265 10.62 -15.88 0.06
C SER A 265 9.22 -15.84 0.71
N ASP A 266 8.46 -14.79 0.45
CA ASP A 266 7.11 -14.60 0.99
C ASP A 266 6.16 -15.71 0.50
N MET A 267 6.33 -16.22 -0.72
CA MET A 267 5.46 -17.27 -1.28
C MET A 267 5.87 -18.70 -0.86
N VAL A 268 7.13 -18.93 -0.52
CA VAL A 268 7.61 -20.25 -0.04
C VAL A 268 6.98 -20.61 1.31
N ASP A 269 6.70 -19.61 2.16
CA ASP A 269 6.01 -19.83 3.44
C ASP A 269 4.55 -20.28 3.26
N CYS A 270 3.92 -20.01 2.10
CA CYS A 270 2.60 -20.57 1.79
C CYS A 270 2.64 -22.04 1.34
N GLU A 271 3.67 -22.49 0.60
CA GLU A 271 3.76 -23.87 0.12
C GLU A 271 4.05 -24.89 1.24
N TYR A 272 4.70 -24.46 2.33
CA TYR A 272 4.94 -25.33 3.50
C TYR A 272 3.68 -25.64 4.31
N LEU A 273 2.59 -24.88 4.13
CA LEU A 273 1.31 -25.10 4.81
C LEU A 273 0.41 -26.15 4.12
N ASP A 274 0.72 -26.54 2.87
CA ASP A 274 -0.04 -27.54 2.10
C ASP A 274 0.50 -28.98 2.24
N LEU A 275 1.55 -29.21 3.05
CA LEU A 275 2.17 -30.53 3.26
C LEU A 275 2.05 -31.09 4.69
N GLY A 276 0.97 -30.75 5.40
CA GLY A 276 0.65 -31.26 6.74
C GLY A 276 -0.66 -32.04 6.82
#